data_AF-A0A7H4N7G8-F1
#
_entry.id   AF-A0A7H4N7G8-F1
#
_cell.length_a   1.000
_cell.length_b   1.000
_cell.length_c   1.000
_cell.angle_alpha   90.00
_cell.angle_beta   90.00
_cell.angle_gamma   90.00
#
_symmetry.space_group_name_H-M   'P 1'
#
loop_
_entity.id
_entity.type
_entity.pdbx_description
1 polymer ?
#
loop_
_entity_poly.entity_id
_entity_poly.type
_entity_poly.pdbx_seq_one_letter_code
_entity_poly.pdbx_strand_id
1 'polypeptide(L)'
;MANIPIMALVAVLVPLVVGMILGNLDPNMRDFLTKGGPLLIPFFAFALGAGINLEMLLQGGLAGILLGVLTTFIGGFFNIRADRLVGGTGIAGAAASSTAGNAVATPLAIAQADPSLAEVAAAAAPLIAASVITTAILTPVLTSWVAKKQARQVAEEKKA
;
A
#
# COMPACT_ATOMS: atom_id res chain seq x y z
N MET A 1 -11.53 27.28 -6.63
CA MET A 1 -10.23 26.87 -7.20
C MET A 1 -9.58 25.95 -6.19
N ALA A 2 -9.18 24.76 -6.60
CA ALA A 2 -8.58 23.79 -5.69
C ALA A 2 -7.26 24.33 -5.11
N ASN A 3 -7.10 24.30 -3.78
CA ASN A 3 -5.87 24.69 -3.11
C ASN A 3 -5.05 23.45 -2.80
N ILE A 4 -4.06 23.14 -3.65
CA ILE A 4 -3.21 21.96 -3.47
C ILE A 4 -2.21 22.24 -2.32
N PRO A 5 -2.16 21.40 -1.26
CA PRO A 5 -1.29 21.63 -0.11
C PRO A 5 0.16 21.25 -0.44
N ILE A 6 0.87 22.12 -1.17
CA ILE A 6 2.27 21.90 -1.59
C ILE A 6 3.18 21.61 -0.41
N MET A 7 2.96 22.27 0.74
CA MET A 7 3.75 21.99 1.95
C MET A 7 3.54 20.58 2.51
N ALA A 8 2.35 19.98 2.35
CA ALA A 8 2.13 18.60 2.74
C ALA A 8 2.91 17.63 1.84
N LEU A 9 3.00 17.93 0.53
CA LEU A 9 3.84 17.15 -0.39
C LEU A 9 5.31 17.23 0.00
N VAL A 10 5.82 18.43 0.30
CA VAL A 10 7.20 18.63 0.77
C VAL A 10 7.45 17.85 2.06
N ALA A 11 6.53 17.91 3.03
CA ALA A 11 6.65 17.20 4.30
C ALA A 11 6.75 15.67 4.14
N VAL A 12 6.09 15.09 3.12
CA VAL A 12 6.16 13.65 2.82
C VAL A 12 7.45 13.29 2.06
N LEU A 13 7.91 14.14 1.14
CA LEU A 13 9.08 13.86 0.30
C LEU A 13 10.41 14.05 1.04
N VAL A 14 10.52 15.06 1.91
CA VAL A 14 11.77 15.39 2.59
C VAL A 14 12.34 14.21 3.39
N PRO A 15 11.58 13.50 4.25
CA PRO A 15 12.10 12.34 4.98
C PRO A 15 12.58 11.22 4.06
N LEU A 16 11.87 10.99 2.95
CA LEU A 16 12.24 9.99 1.96
C LEU A 16 13.57 10.33 1.28
N VAL A 17 13.74 11.58 0.84
CA VAL A 17 14.99 12.05 0.21
C VAL A 17 16.15 12.01 1.20
N VAL A 18 15.94 12.48 2.43
CA VAL A 18 16.97 12.46 3.47
C VAL A 18 17.39 11.02 3.79
N GLY A 19 16.43 10.11 3.94
CA GLY A 19 16.71 8.69 4.17
C GLY A 19 17.51 8.05 3.03
N MET A 20 17.16 8.36 1.77
CA MET A 20 17.92 7.89 0.60
C MET A 20 19.34 8.45 0.55
N ILE A 21 19.53 9.75 0.83
CA ILE A 21 20.85 10.37 0.84
C ILE A 21 21.72 9.75 1.93
N LEU A 22 21.22 9.69 3.16
CA LEU A 22 21.94 9.15 4.30
C LEU A 22 22.30 7.66 4.11
N GLY A 23 21.36 6.85 3.61
CA GLY A 23 21.60 5.43 3.38
C GLY A 23 22.59 5.13 2.26
N ASN A 24 22.83 6.07 1.34
CA ASN A 24 23.84 5.93 0.29
C ASN A 24 25.21 6.49 0.70
N LEU A 25 25.25 7.51 1.57
CA LEU A 25 26.51 8.16 1.98
C LEU A 25 27.20 7.47 3.16
N ASP A 26 26.45 6.84 4.07
CA ASP A 26 27.01 6.21 5.28
C ASP A 26 26.50 4.77 5.47
N PRO A 27 27.36 3.75 5.31
CA PRO A 27 27.02 2.35 5.54
C PRO A 27 26.53 2.06 6.96
N ASN A 28 27.06 2.73 7.99
CA ASN A 28 26.61 2.54 9.37
C ASN A 28 25.20 3.10 9.57
N MET A 29 24.92 4.25 8.94
CA MET A 29 23.58 4.84 8.97
C MET A 29 22.57 3.96 8.22
N ARG A 30 22.96 3.38 7.07
CA ARG A 30 22.14 2.40 6.36
C ARG A 30 21.82 1.18 7.24
N ASP A 31 22.82 0.62 7.91
CA ASP A 31 22.64 -0.53 8.80
C ASP A 31 21.75 -0.18 10.01
N PHE A 32 21.90 1.02 10.55
CA PHE A 32 21.05 1.51 11.64
C PHE A 32 19.58 1.66 11.19
N LEU A 33 19.34 2.35 10.07
CA LEU A 33 17.99 2.62 9.56
C LEU A 33 17.28 1.34 9.08
N THR A 34 18.00 0.40 8.46
CA THR A 34 17.42 -0.87 7.99
C THR A 34 16.98 -1.79 9.14
N LYS A 35 17.66 -1.75 10.29
CA LYS A 35 17.23 -2.45 11.51
C LYS A 35 16.00 -1.83 12.15
N GLY A 36 15.76 -0.53 11.95
CA GLY A 36 14.59 0.17 12.47
C GLY A 36 13.27 -0.25 11.83
N GLY A 37 13.29 -0.58 10.53
CA GLY A 37 12.08 -0.96 9.78
C GLY A 37 11.27 -2.10 10.44
N PRO A 38 11.87 -3.30 10.65
CA PRO A 38 11.19 -4.41 11.31
C PRO A 38 10.63 -4.10 12.69
N LEU A 39 11.29 -3.23 13.46
CA LEU A 39 10.81 -2.81 14.77
C LEU A 39 9.55 -1.95 14.68
N LEU A 40 9.45 -1.08 13.65
CA LEU A 40 8.32 -0.18 13.46
C LEU A 40 7.10 -0.88 12.84
N ILE A 41 7.29 -1.98 12.10
CA ILE A 41 6.20 -2.70 11.39
C ILE A 41 5.06 -3.10 12.35
N PRO A 42 5.28 -3.76 13.51
CA PRO A 42 4.20 -4.13 14.42
C PRO A 42 3.43 -2.93 14.97
N PHE A 43 4.10 -1.84 15.34
CA PHE A 43 3.45 -0.63 15.85
C PHE A 43 2.61 0.06 14.77
N PHE A 44 3.16 0.16 13.54
CA PHE A 44 2.46 0.74 12.41
C PHE A 44 1.24 -0.12 12.03
N ALA A 45 1.40 -1.44 11.95
CA ALA A 45 0.33 -2.37 11.64
C ALA A 45 -0.77 -2.37 12.71
N PHE A 46 -0.40 -2.31 14.00
CA PHE A 46 -1.36 -2.23 15.10
C PHE A 46 -2.11 -0.91 15.10
N ALA A 47 -1.41 0.23 14.99
CA ALA A 47 -2.03 1.55 14.92
C ALA A 47 -2.96 1.67 13.70
N LEU A 48 -2.53 1.14 12.55
CA LEU A 48 -3.37 1.07 11.36
C LEU A 48 -4.62 0.25 11.62
N GLY A 49 -4.48 -0.96 12.18
CA GLY A 49 -5.61 -1.83 12.50
C GLY A 49 -6.57 -1.22 13.52
N ALA A 50 -6.06 -0.60 14.58
CA ALA A 50 -6.85 0.08 15.61
C ALA A 50 -7.55 1.34 15.08
N GLY A 51 -7.00 1.98 14.06
CA GLY A 51 -7.61 3.14 13.39
C GLY A 51 -8.68 2.79 12.35
N ILE A 52 -8.87 1.51 12.01
CA ILE A 52 -9.90 1.09 11.05
C ILE A 52 -11.28 1.19 11.70
N ASN A 53 -12.17 1.95 11.06
CA ASN A 53 -13.57 2.05 11.46
C ASN A 53 -14.40 0.93 10.78
N LEU A 54 -14.87 -0.06 11.56
CA LEU A 54 -15.72 -1.14 11.06
C LEU A 54 -17.10 -0.67 10.57
N GLU A 55 -17.58 0.48 11.06
CA GLU A 55 -18.82 1.08 10.54
C GLU A 55 -18.66 1.51 9.08
N MET A 56 -17.48 2.04 8.71
CA MET A 56 -17.16 2.41 7.33
C MET A 56 -17.11 1.17 6.41
N LEU A 57 -16.73 0.00 6.95
CA LEU A 57 -16.81 -1.26 6.21
C LEU A 57 -18.25 -1.64 5.89
N LEU A 58 -19.14 -1.52 6.88
CA LEU A 58 -20.57 -1.82 6.70
C LEU A 58 -21.22 -0.85 5.70
N GLN A 59 -20.86 0.43 5.78
CA GLN A 59 -21.33 1.46 4.85
C GLN A 59 -20.79 1.27 3.43
N GLY A 60 -19.50 0.93 3.28
CA GLY A 60 -18.89 0.63 1.98
C GLY A 60 -19.42 -0.66 1.34
N GLY A 61 -19.84 -1.62 2.18
CA GLY A 61 -20.59 -2.81 1.79
C GLY A 61 -19.91 -3.63 0.68
N LEU A 62 -20.72 -4.28 -0.14
CA LEU A 62 -20.25 -5.17 -1.21
C LEU A 62 -19.42 -4.43 -2.27
N ALA A 63 -19.74 -3.16 -2.55
CA ALA A 63 -19.03 -2.38 -3.55
C ALA A 63 -17.57 -2.10 -3.14
N GLY A 64 -17.32 -1.78 -1.88
CA GLY A 64 -15.97 -1.59 -1.36
C GLY A 64 -15.17 -2.89 -1.28
N ILE A 65 -15.82 -4.01 -0.96
CA ILE A 65 -15.19 -5.34 -1.02
C ILE A 65 -14.79 -5.67 -2.45
N LEU A 66 -15.70 -5.47 -3.42
CA LEU A 66 -15.40 -5.70 -4.82
C LEU A 66 -14.24 -4.81 -5.29
N LEU A 67 -14.21 -3.54 -4.89
CA LEU A 67 -13.09 -2.65 -5.16
C LEU A 67 -11.76 -3.20 -4.64
N GLY A 68 -11.74 -3.74 -3.41
CA GLY A 68 -10.55 -4.38 -2.84
C GLY A 68 -10.11 -5.63 -3.61
N VAL A 69 -11.06 -6.50 -3.98
CA VAL A 69 -10.79 -7.68 -4.81
C VAL A 69 -10.18 -7.27 -6.16
N LEU A 70 -10.77 -6.29 -6.84
CA LEU A 70 -10.26 -5.79 -8.11
C LEU A 70 -8.87 -5.16 -7.94
N THR A 71 -8.65 -4.39 -6.88
CA THR A 71 -7.35 -3.79 -6.57
C THR A 71 -6.28 -4.85 -6.39
N THR A 72 -6.55 -5.91 -5.61
CA THR A 72 -5.57 -6.97 -5.39
C THR A 72 -5.32 -7.83 -6.62
N PHE A 73 -6.35 -8.25 -7.36
CA PHE A 73 -6.15 -9.18 -8.48
C PHE A 73 -5.85 -8.49 -9.80
N ILE A 74 -6.60 -7.44 -10.16
CA ILE A 74 -6.35 -6.70 -11.41
C ILE A 74 -5.12 -5.82 -11.24
N GLY A 75 -5.08 -5.00 -10.18
CA GLY A 75 -3.89 -4.20 -9.87
C GLY A 75 -2.67 -5.10 -9.65
N GLY A 76 -2.84 -6.23 -8.98
CA GLY A 76 -1.74 -7.18 -8.78
C GLY A 76 -1.26 -7.87 -10.03
N PHE A 77 -2.12 -8.16 -11.00
CA PHE A 77 -1.67 -8.64 -12.31
C PHE A 77 -0.66 -7.68 -12.94
N PHE A 78 -0.99 -6.38 -12.98
CA PHE A 78 -0.10 -5.36 -13.53
C PHE A 78 1.16 -5.17 -12.69
N ASN A 79 1.04 -5.09 -11.36
CA ASN A 79 2.17 -4.88 -10.45
C ASN A 79 3.17 -6.05 -10.49
N ILE A 80 2.67 -7.29 -10.47
CA ILE A 80 3.52 -8.49 -10.58
C ILE A 80 4.23 -8.52 -11.92
N ARG A 81 3.54 -8.16 -13.01
CA ARG A 81 4.14 -8.14 -14.35
C ARG A 81 5.20 -7.05 -14.46
N ALA A 82 4.92 -5.86 -13.94
CA ALA A 82 5.86 -4.75 -13.91
C ALA A 82 7.11 -5.10 -13.10
N ASP A 83 6.95 -5.66 -11.90
CA ASP A 83 8.05 -6.14 -11.04
C ASP A 83 8.93 -7.15 -11.81
N ARG A 84 8.33 -8.11 -12.51
CA ARG A 84 9.07 -9.07 -13.34
C ARG A 84 9.75 -8.45 -14.55
N LEU A 85 9.15 -7.45 -15.18
CA LEU A 85 9.72 -6.75 -16.33
C LEU A 85 10.98 -5.97 -15.97
N VAL A 86 11.07 -5.46 -14.74
CA VAL A 86 12.25 -4.75 -14.23
C VAL A 86 13.29 -5.67 -13.58
N GLY A 87 13.13 -7.00 -13.72
CA GLY A 87 14.07 -8.01 -13.21
C GLY A 87 13.76 -8.54 -11.80
N GLY A 88 12.62 -8.17 -11.21
CA GLY A 88 12.14 -8.71 -9.94
C GLY A 88 11.50 -10.10 -10.06
N THR A 89 11.19 -10.70 -8.92
CA THR A 89 10.59 -12.05 -8.85
C THR A 89 9.06 -12.04 -9.02
N GLY A 90 8.43 -10.87 -8.96
CA GLY A 90 6.99 -10.71 -8.88
C GLY A 90 6.46 -10.66 -7.44
N ILE A 91 7.28 -10.96 -6.43
CA ILE A 91 6.88 -10.98 -5.02
C ILE A 91 6.67 -9.55 -4.51
N ALA A 92 7.55 -8.62 -4.87
CA ALA A 92 7.40 -7.21 -4.49
C ALA A 92 6.18 -6.59 -5.16
N GLY A 93 5.96 -6.91 -6.44
CA GLY A 93 4.75 -6.52 -7.15
C GLY A 93 3.47 -7.04 -6.48
N ALA A 94 3.44 -8.32 -6.10
CA ALA A 94 2.32 -8.89 -5.36
C ALA A 94 2.10 -8.20 -4.01
N ALA A 95 3.17 -7.93 -3.26
CA ALA A 95 3.10 -7.25 -1.96
C ALA A 95 2.59 -5.79 -2.08
N ALA A 96 2.89 -5.12 -3.19
CA ALA A 96 2.41 -3.78 -3.48
C ALA A 96 0.93 -3.72 -3.94
N SER A 97 0.26 -4.86 -4.10
CA SER A 97 -1.09 -4.95 -4.68
C SER A 97 -2.21 -4.76 -3.65
N SER A 98 -2.05 -3.75 -2.81
CA SER A 98 -2.97 -3.44 -1.72
C SER A 98 -3.51 -2.02 -1.85
N THR A 99 -4.71 -1.78 -1.31
CA THR A 99 -5.12 -0.41 -1.00
C THR A 99 -4.36 0.02 0.25
N ALA A 100 -3.47 0.99 0.13
CA ALA A 100 -2.69 1.47 1.26
C ALA A 100 -3.60 2.01 2.36
N GLY A 101 -3.28 1.74 3.63
CA GLY A 101 -4.15 2.12 4.74
C GLY A 101 -4.33 3.64 4.91
N ASN A 102 -3.35 4.42 4.46
CA ASN A 102 -3.45 5.88 4.40
C ASN A 102 -4.47 6.39 3.35
N ALA A 103 -4.91 5.53 2.42
CA ALA A 103 -5.84 5.92 1.36
C ALA A 103 -7.20 6.37 1.92
N VAL A 104 -7.60 5.88 3.10
CA VAL A 104 -8.87 6.27 3.75
C VAL A 104 -8.94 7.77 4.04
N ALA A 105 -7.79 8.42 4.29
CA ALA A 105 -7.73 9.88 4.51
C ALA A 105 -7.75 10.70 3.21
N THR A 106 -7.59 10.06 2.05
CA THR A 106 -7.45 10.75 0.75
C THR A 106 -8.71 11.50 0.35
N PRO A 107 -9.94 10.96 0.47
CA PRO A 107 -11.16 11.71 0.13
C PRO A 107 -11.30 12.99 0.93
N LEU A 108 -11.00 12.94 2.24
CA LEU A 108 -11.04 14.13 3.10
C LEU A 108 -10.01 15.17 2.66
N ALA A 109 -8.79 14.75 2.34
CA ALA A 109 -7.76 15.65 1.82
C ALA A 109 -8.17 16.30 0.49
N ILE A 110 -8.85 15.55 -0.39
CA ILE A 110 -9.40 16.08 -1.65
C ILE A 110 -10.50 17.11 -1.37
N ALA A 111 -11.44 16.82 -0.47
CA ALA A 111 -12.50 17.75 -0.10
C ALA A 111 -11.98 19.02 0.58
N GLN A 112 -10.87 18.93 1.32
CA GLN A 112 -10.18 20.08 1.90
C GLN A 112 -9.51 20.95 0.82
N ALA A 113 -8.93 20.31 -0.20
CA ALA A 113 -8.36 21.02 -1.34
C ALA A 113 -9.44 21.65 -2.22
N ASP A 114 -10.57 20.97 -2.42
CA ASP A 114 -11.72 21.44 -3.19
C ASP A 114 -13.07 21.08 -2.53
N PRO A 115 -13.71 22.05 -1.84
CA PRO A 115 -14.97 21.81 -1.15
C PRO A 115 -16.13 21.35 -2.03
N SER A 116 -16.10 21.58 -3.35
CA SER A 116 -17.17 21.07 -4.24
C SER A 116 -17.17 19.54 -4.36
N LEU A 117 -16.09 18.87 -3.95
CA LEU A 117 -15.98 17.41 -3.94
C LEU A 117 -16.38 16.79 -2.60
N ALA A 118 -16.90 17.56 -1.64
CA ALA A 118 -17.22 17.08 -0.30
C ALA A 118 -18.22 15.90 -0.29
N GLU A 119 -19.28 15.96 -1.09
CA GLU A 119 -20.27 14.88 -1.18
C GLU A 119 -19.67 13.61 -1.80
N VAL A 120 -18.85 13.77 -2.85
CA VAL A 120 -18.15 12.66 -3.50
C VAL A 120 -17.15 12.01 -2.53
N ALA A 121 -16.44 12.84 -1.76
CA ALA A 121 -15.49 12.37 -0.77
C ALA A 121 -16.16 11.59 0.37
N ALA A 122 -17.32 12.07 0.84
CA ALA A 122 -18.11 11.40 1.85
C ALA A 122 -18.59 10.01 1.38
N ALA A 123 -18.99 9.89 0.11
CA ALA A 123 -19.37 8.60 -0.47
C ALA A 123 -18.17 7.67 -0.74
N ALA A 124 -17.00 8.22 -1.06
CA ALA A 124 -15.80 7.44 -1.40
C ALA A 124 -15.07 6.86 -0.18
N ALA A 125 -15.08 7.56 0.97
CA ALA A 125 -14.33 7.13 2.15
C ALA A 125 -14.73 5.74 2.67
N PRO A 126 -16.03 5.38 2.80
CA PRO A 126 -16.44 4.02 3.18
C PRO A 126 -15.99 2.95 2.18
N LEU A 127 -16.06 3.23 0.88
CA LEU A 127 -15.64 2.30 -0.17
C LEU A 127 -14.13 2.00 -0.09
N ILE A 128 -13.31 3.03 0.11
CA ILE A 128 -11.86 2.89 0.26
C ILE A 128 -11.52 2.16 1.56
N ALA A 129 -12.21 2.46 2.66
CA ALA A 129 -12.01 1.76 3.93
C ALA A 129 -12.31 0.26 3.81
N ALA A 130 -13.43 -0.10 3.19
CA ALA A 130 -13.77 -1.48 2.89
C ALA A 130 -12.73 -2.15 1.97
N SER A 131 -12.24 -1.42 0.97
CA SER A 131 -11.16 -1.88 0.08
C SER A 131 -9.87 -2.16 0.85
N VAL A 132 -9.43 -1.27 1.75
CA VAL A 132 -8.24 -1.45 2.61
C VAL A 132 -8.33 -2.74 3.42
N ILE A 133 -9.44 -2.98 4.10
CA ILE A 133 -9.65 -4.19 4.92
C ILE A 133 -9.59 -5.43 4.04
N THR A 134 -10.28 -5.40 2.90
CA THR A 134 -10.29 -6.50 1.94
C THR A 134 -8.88 -6.80 1.44
N THR A 135 -8.13 -5.78 1.03
CA THR A 135 -6.77 -5.95 0.54
C THR A 135 -5.76 -6.33 1.63
N ALA A 136 -6.00 -5.96 2.89
CA ALA A 136 -5.18 -6.37 4.03
C ALA A 136 -5.20 -7.90 4.22
N ILE A 137 -6.27 -8.56 3.80
CA ILE A 137 -6.41 -10.02 3.84
C ILE A 137 -5.91 -10.65 2.54
N LEU A 138 -6.34 -10.13 1.39
CA LEU A 138 -6.05 -10.75 0.10
C LEU A 138 -4.60 -10.57 -0.35
N THR A 139 -3.97 -9.43 -0.05
CA THR A 139 -2.60 -9.14 -0.52
C THR A 139 -1.56 -10.09 0.08
N PRO A 140 -1.56 -10.39 1.40
CA PRO A 140 -0.66 -11.41 1.97
C PRO A 140 -0.87 -12.80 1.36
N VAL A 141 -2.13 -13.18 1.06
CA VAL A 141 -2.46 -14.45 0.40
C VAL A 141 -1.88 -14.49 -1.01
N LEU A 142 -2.10 -13.45 -1.81
CA LEU A 142 -1.54 -13.30 -3.15
C LEU A 142 -0.01 -13.34 -3.13
N THR A 143 0.61 -12.58 -2.23
CA THR A 143 2.07 -12.50 -2.07
C THR A 143 2.66 -13.87 -1.72
N SER A 144 2.03 -14.57 -0.77
CA SER A 144 2.43 -15.93 -0.38
C SER A 144 2.31 -16.92 -1.53
N TRP A 145 1.25 -16.81 -2.34
CA TRP A 145 1.06 -17.65 -3.52
C TRP A 145 2.14 -17.40 -4.59
N VAL A 146 2.45 -16.14 -4.90
CA VAL A 146 3.51 -15.79 -5.85
C VAL A 146 4.87 -16.25 -5.36
N ALA A 147 5.18 -16.06 -4.08
CA ALA A 147 6.43 -16.52 -3.47
C ALA A 147 6.61 -18.03 -3.57
N LYS A 148 5.56 -18.81 -3.24
CA LYS A 148 5.57 -20.28 -3.39
C LYS A 148 5.75 -20.72 -4.83
N LYS A 149 5.08 -20.06 -5.78
CA LYS A 149 5.21 -20.35 -7.21
C LYS A 149 6.64 -20.10 -7.70
N GLN A 150 7.23 -18.97 -7.31
CA GLN A 150 8.61 -18.64 -7.68
C GLN A 150 9.62 -19.64 -7.09
N ALA A 151 9.47 -19.99 -5.81
CA ALA A 151 10.34 -20.97 -5.16
C ALA A 151 10.30 -22.34 -5.86
N ARG A 152 9.11 -22.76 -6.32
CA ARG A 152 8.95 -24.00 -7.08
C ARG A 152 9.65 -23.94 -8.45
N GLN A 153 9.51 -22.84 -9.19
CA GLN A 153 10.17 -22.67 -10.49
C GLN A 153 11.70 -22.76 -10.38
N VAL A 154 12.28 -22.08 -9.39
CA VAL A 154 13.73 -22.16 -9.11
C VAL A 154 14.18 -23.58 -8.76
N ALA A 155 13.34 -24.35 -8.04
CA ALA A 155 13.66 -25.73 -7.71
C ALA A 155 13.56 -26.69 -8.92
N GLU A 156 12.68 -26.40 -9.88
CA GLU A 156 12.57 -27.16 -11.14
C GLU A 156 13.74 -26.85 -12.08
N GLU A 157 14.14 -25.58 -12.21
CA GLU A 157 15.32 -25.17 -12.98
C GLU A 157 16.63 -25.81 -12.49
N LYS A 158 16.80 -25.97 -11.17
CA LYS A 158 17.99 -26.62 -10.60
C LYS A 158 18.06 -28.14 -10.82
N LYS A 159 16.94 -28.76 -11.21
CA LYS A 159 16.86 -30.21 -11.47
C LYS A 159 17.03 -30.56 -12.95
N ALA A 160 16.88 -29.58 -13.84
CA ALA A 160 17.09 -29.70 -15.28
C ALA A 160 18.56 -29.46 -15.63
#